data_AF-A0A962I9K5-F1
#
_entry.id   AF-A0A962I9K5-F1
#
_cell.length_a   1.000
_cell.length_b   1.000
_cell.length_c   1.000
_cell.angle_alpha   90.00
_cell.angle_beta   90.00
_cell.angle_gamma   90.00
#
_symmetry.space_group_name_H-M   'P 1'
#
loop_
_entity.id
_entity.type
_entity.pdbx_description
1 polymer ?
#
loop_
_entity_poly.entity_id
_entity_poly.type
_entity_poly.pdbx_seq_one_letter_code
_entity_poly.pdbx_strand_id
1 'polypeptide(L)' 'MNSVVRYFDSLMLRELVKGLSVTFRYMLRPKYTVNYPEEKIPKSNRFRGLHALRRYPNGEERCIACKLCEAVCP' A
#
# COMPACT_ATOMS: atom_id res chain seq x y z
N MET A 1 47.86 3.12 7.23
CA MET A 1 47.41 3.07 5.82
C MET A 1 45.93 3.42 5.65
N ASN A 2 45.32 4.20 6.57
CA ASN A 2 43.86 4.42 6.62
C ASN A 2 43.44 5.90 6.49
N SER A 3 44.36 6.85 6.68
CA SER A 3 44.05 8.29 6.60
C SER A 3 44.01 8.79 5.15
N VAL A 4 44.99 8.40 4.32
CA VAL A 4 45.09 8.79 2.90
C VAL A 4 43.86 8.34 2.10
N VAL A 5 43.38 7.12 2.35
CA VAL A 5 42.15 6.59 1.72
C VAL A 5 40.92 7.38 2.15
N ARG A 6 40.78 7.72 3.44
CA ARG A 6 39.68 8.54 3.94
C ARG A 6 39.68 9.95 3.37
N TYR A 7 40.83 10.59 3.21
CA TYR A 7 40.93 11.90 2.57
C TYR A 7 40.50 11.81 1.09
N PHE A 8 40.95 10.78 0.37
CA PHE A 8 40.53 10.55 -1.02
C PHE A 8 39.02 10.26 -1.13
N ASP A 9 38.45 9.42 -0.26
CA ASP A 9 37.02 9.11 -0.25
C ASP A 9 36.17 10.36 0.08
N SER A 10 36.66 11.25 0.94
CA SER A 10 36.01 12.52 1.28
C SER A 10 36.08 13.56 0.15
N LEU A 11 37.19 13.60 -0.59
CA LEU A 11 37.44 14.57 -1.65
C LEU A 11 36.79 14.16 -2.99
N MET A 12 36.68 12.85 -3.24
CA MET A 12 36.00 12.25 -4.40
C MET A 12 34.54 11.85 -4.14
N LEU A 13 33.98 12.16 -2.96
CA LEU A 13 32.57 11.92 -2.59
C LEU A 13 32.08 10.51 -2.94
N ARG A 14 32.90 9.50 -2.65
CA ARG A 14 32.67 8.12 -3.10
C ARG A 14 31.36 7.53 -2.56
N GLU A 15 30.97 7.93 -1.35
CA GLU A 15 29.71 7.55 -0.72
C GLU A 15 28.49 8.12 -1.45
N LEU A 16 28.61 9.34 -2.01
CA LEU A 16 27.53 9.96 -2.79
C LEU A 16 27.29 9.20 -4.09
N VAL A 17 28.37 8.86 -4.81
CA VAL A 17 28.30 8.07 -6.06
C VAL A 17 27.71 6.68 -5.79
N LYS A 18 28.08 6.07 -4.67
CA LYS A 18 27.52 4.79 -4.24
C LYS A 18 26.01 4.89 -3.96
N GLY A 19 25.54 5.96 -3.33
CA GLY A 19 24.12 6.25 -3.14
C GLY A 19 23.38 6.46 -4.47
N LEU A 20 23.95 7.26 -5.37
CA LEU A 20 23.39 7.52 -6.71
C LEU A 20 23.34 6.26 -7.60
N SER A 21 24.27 5.32 -7.42
CA SER A 21 24.23 4.03 -8.12
C SER A 21 22.97 3.23 -7.78
N VAL A 22 22.50 3.30 -6.53
CA VAL A 22 21.26 2.65 -6.10
C VAL A 22 20.06 3.33 -6.73
N THR A 23 19.99 4.66 -6.69
CA THR A 23 18.85 5.40 -7.29
C THR A 23 18.77 5.15 -8.80
N PHE A 24 19.89 5.17 -9.50
CA PHE A 24 19.96 4.86 -10.94
C PHE A 24 19.50 3.43 -11.24
N ARG A 25 19.85 2.46 -10.39
CA ARG A 25 19.36 1.07 -10.52
C ARG A 25 17.84 0.98 -10.39
N TYR A 26 17.22 1.69 -9.45
CA TYR A 26 15.76 1.70 -9.30
C TYR A 26 15.05 2.53 -10.37
N MET A 27 15.74 3.49 -10.98
CA MET A 27 15.21 4.27 -12.10
C MET A 27 14.87 3.37 -13.29
N LEU A 28 15.78 2.46 -13.65
CA LEU A 28 15.64 1.53 -14.78
C LEU A 28 14.81 0.27 -14.47
N ARG A 29 14.49 0.01 -13.19
CA ARG A 29 13.65 -1.14 -12.82
C ARG A 29 12.19 -0.92 -13.19
N PRO A 30 11.47 -1.98 -13.58
CA PRO A 30 10.03 -1.89 -13.84
C PRO A 30 9.28 -1.41 -12.60
N LYS A 31 8.29 -0.54 -12.80
CA LYS A 31 7.48 0.02 -11.71
C LYS A 31 6.37 -0.95 -11.36
N TYR A 32 6.20 -1.21 -10.06
CA TYR A 32 5.06 -1.95 -9.55
C TYR A 32 3.90 -0.96 -9.33
N THR A 33 3.17 -0.68 -10.41
CA THR A 33 2.02 0.23 -10.41
C THR A 33 0.82 -0.49 -11.02
N VAL A 34 -0.37 -0.17 -10.55
CA VAL A 34 -1.64 -0.70 -11.08
C VAL A 34 -2.31 0.42 -11.86
N ASN A 35 -2.78 0.15 -13.08
CA ASN A 35 -3.45 1.16 -13.89
C ASN A 35 -4.91 1.35 -13.45
N TYR A 36 -5.16 2.18 -12.42
CA TYR A 36 -6.51 2.47 -11.98
C TYR A 36 -7.20 3.45 -12.95
N PRO A 37 -8.45 3.22 -13.40
CA PRO A 37 -9.46 2.28 -12.87
C PRO A 37 -9.58 0.92 -13.58
N GLU A 38 -8.82 0.70 -14.66
CA GLU A 38 -8.88 -0.50 -15.50
C GLU A 38 -8.43 -1.75 -14.74
N GLU A 39 -7.37 -1.62 -13.95
CA GLU A 39 -6.85 -2.65 -13.08
C GLU A 39 -7.16 -2.32 -11.61
N LYS A 40 -7.56 -3.32 -10.83
CA LYS A 40 -7.88 -3.19 -9.41
C LYS A 40 -7.10 -4.20 -8.59
N ILE A 41 -6.68 -3.77 -7.40
CA ILE A 41 -5.99 -4.63 -6.43
C ILE A 41 -6.96 -5.73 -5.98
N PRO A 42 -6.53 -7.00 -5.91
CA PRO A 42 -7.36 -8.08 -5.40
C PRO A 42 -7.79 -7.79 -3.95
N LYS A 43 -9.10 -7.80 -3.72
CA LYS A 43 -9.68 -7.62 -2.38
C LYS A 43 -9.96 -8.98 -1.77
N SER A 44 -9.66 -9.13 -0.48
CA SER A 44 -10.04 -10.33 0.25
C SER A 44 -11.56 -10.40 0.44
N ASN A 45 -12.10 -11.60 0.61
CA ASN A 45 -13.53 -11.80 0.91
C ASN A 45 -13.98 -11.13 2.22
N ARG A 46 -13.04 -10.70 3.07
CA ARG A 46 -13.30 -10.00 4.35
C ARG A 46 -13.15 -8.49 4.23
N PHE A 47 -12.98 -7.93 3.03
CA PHE A 47 -12.91 -6.50 2.82
C PHE A 47 -14.18 -5.81 3.32
N ARG A 48 -14.02 -4.87 4.26
CA ARG A 48 -15.12 -4.04 4.77
C ARG A 48 -15.28 -2.81 3.87
N GLY A 49 -16.37 -2.78 3.12
CA GLY A 49 -16.71 -1.70 2.19
C GLY A 49 -17.97 -0.96 2.61
N LEU A 50 -18.84 -0.67 1.64
CA LEU A 50 -20.10 -0.01 1.87
C LEU A 50 -21.09 -0.94 2.58
N HIS A 51 -21.72 -0.45 3.66
CA HIS A 51 -22.76 -1.18 4.38
C HIS A 51 -24.04 -1.25 3.52
N ALA A 52 -24.63 -2.44 3.43
CA ALA A 52 -25.85 -2.66 2.65
C ALA A 52 -26.83 -3.57 3.42
N LEU A 53 -28.10 -3.19 3.45
CA LEU A 53 -29.16 -4.00 4.05
C LEU A 53 -29.44 -5.22 3.16
N ARG A 54 -29.45 -6.42 3.76
CA ARG A 54 -29.73 -7.67 3.04
C ARG A 54 -31.21 -8.04 3.15
N ARG A 55 -31.70 -8.77 2.14
CA ARG A 55 -33.05 -9.36 2.10
C ARG A 55 -32.98 -10.89 2.24
N TYR A 56 -34.08 -11.51 2.62
CA TYR A 56 -34.29 -12.95 2.55
C TYR A 56 -34.57 -13.37 1.09
N PRO A 57 -34.48 -14.68 0.76
CA PRO A 57 -34.79 -15.16 -0.60
C PRO A 57 -36.24 -14.90 -1.04
N ASN A 58 -37.17 -14.70 -0.10
CA ASN A 58 -38.57 -14.30 -0.35
C ASN A 58 -38.73 -12.80 -0.68
N GLY A 59 -37.67 -11.99 -0.62
CA GLY A 59 -37.69 -10.56 -0.91
C GLY A 59 -37.96 -9.65 0.30
N GLU A 60 -38.25 -10.20 1.47
CA GLU A 60 -38.44 -9.45 2.72
C GLU A 60 -37.09 -8.95 3.27
N GLU A 61 -37.07 -7.79 3.94
CA GLU A 61 -35.86 -7.29 4.58
C GLU A 61 -35.46 -8.12 5.81
N ARG A 62 -34.15 -8.28 6.06
CA ARG A 62 -33.67 -9.02 7.25
C ARG A 62 -33.65 -8.19 8.52
N CYS A 63 -33.84 -6.87 8.42
CA CYS A 63 -33.84 -5.98 9.55
C CYS A 63 -35.17 -6.09 10.29
N ILE A 64 -35.13 -6.39 11.59
CA ILE A 64 -36.31 -6.45 12.47
C ILE A 64 -36.34 -5.28 13.48
N ALA A 65 -35.58 -4.22 13.20
CA ALA A 65 -35.44 -3.05 14.08
C ALA A 65 -35.04 -3.38 15.54
N CYS A 66 -34.20 -4.41 15.76
CA CYS A 66 -33.74 -4.80 17.10
C CYS A 66 -32.80 -3.79 17.78
N LYS A 67 -32.33 -2.76 17.06
CA LYS A 67 -31.39 -1.72 17.52
C LYS A 67 -30.03 -2.21 18.07
N LEU A 68 -29.70 -3.48 17.89
CA LEU A 68 -28.40 -4.03 18.30
C LEU A 68 -27.23 -3.42 17.51
N CYS A 69 -27.43 -3.14 16.22
CA CYS A 69 -26.41 -2.49 15.38
C CYS A 69 -26.11 -1.06 15.82
N GLU A 70 -27.12 -0.33 16.30
CA GLU A 70 -26.99 1.02 16.85
C GLU A 70 -26.23 0.96 18.19
N ALA A 71 -26.59 0.00 19.05
CA ALA A 71 -25.95 -0.17 20.35
C ALA A 71 -24.47 -0.59 20.28
N VAL A 72 -24.07 -1.36 19.26
CA VAL A 72 -22.68 -1.83 19.08
C VAL A 72 -21.83 -0.88 18.23
N CYS A 73 -22.43 0.12 17.59
CA CYS A 73 -21.66 1.11 16.84
C CYS A 73 -20.73 1.83 17.81
N PRO A 74 -19.39 1.68 17.67
CA PRO A 74 -18.43 2.29 18.57
C PRO A 74 -18.39 3.81 18.44
#